data_AF-A0AA43TZP8-F1
#
_entry.id   AF-A0AA43TZP8-F1
#
_cell.length_a   1.000
_cell.length_b   1.000
_cell.length_c   1.000
_cell.angle_alpha   90.00
_cell.angle_beta   90.00
_cell.angle_gamma   90.00
#
_symmetry.space_group_name_H-M   'P 1'
#
loop_
_entity.id
_entity.type
_entity.pdbx_description
1 polymer ?
#
loop_
_entity_poly.entity_id
_entity_poly.type
_entity_poly.pdbx_seq_one_letter_code
_entity_poly.pdbx_strand_id
1 'polypeptide(L)'
;MIMALFERFVFVGAFNISITYAVFIVFGLALGPWKGAIIGILCDTLNQVIFGISTWMPEYALIPVLIAFLSGFFINSLTKSSDKKTWIIGFIFLAIITIIFIVILAREYNSLPLSETSIKRKKKYSLQAVIGISTFGISLTWILSIIFLTLYIKTKSIKTKYSSYLLFNIFITVFAIIVITRWLWGPFAYINYHNRFRSGTWKYNEYYFFFMVPIIFKSLIEIPIYTFLIFSIYPIIRIIKNKINYTSKKISVY
;
A
#
# COMPACT_ATOMS: atom_id res chain seq x y z
N MET A 1 4.55 -17.05 1.75
CA MET A 1 5.57 -18.04 1.33
C MET A 1 5.68 -18.16 -0.19
N ILE A 2 4.71 -18.76 -0.90
CA ILE A 2 4.79 -18.97 -2.36
C ILE A 2 4.99 -17.66 -3.14
N MET A 3 4.25 -16.60 -2.79
CA MET A 3 4.38 -15.31 -3.45
C MET A 3 5.72 -14.60 -3.16
N ALA A 4 6.23 -14.69 -1.93
CA ALA A 4 7.53 -14.13 -1.57
C ALA A 4 8.68 -14.83 -2.32
N LEU A 5 8.55 -16.14 -2.57
CA LEU A 5 9.49 -16.88 -3.44
C LEU A 5 9.35 -16.42 -4.90
N PHE A 6 8.12 -16.30 -5.41
CA PHE A 6 7.86 -15.84 -6.77
C PHE A 6 8.41 -14.43 -7.03
N GLU A 7 8.23 -13.50 -6.09
CA GLU A 7 8.82 -12.16 -6.12
C GLU A 7 10.34 -12.16 -6.25
N ARG A 8 11.00 -13.06 -5.51
CA ARG A 8 12.47 -13.17 -5.52
C ARG A 8 13.03 -13.64 -6.86
N PHE A 9 12.26 -14.43 -7.62
CA PHE A 9 12.71 -14.99 -8.90
C PHE A 9 12.21 -14.20 -10.13
N VAL A 10 11.03 -13.58 -10.06
CA VAL A 10 10.40 -12.94 -11.23
C VAL A 10 10.62 -11.43 -11.28
N PHE A 11 10.66 -10.76 -10.13
CA PHE A 11 10.79 -9.31 -10.07
C PHE A 11 12.18 -8.91 -9.56
N VAL A 12 13.21 -9.04 -10.41
CA VAL A 12 14.59 -8.68 -10.05
C VAL A 12 14.93 -7.27 -10.54
N GLY A 13 15.54 -6.43 -9.69
CA GLY A 13 16.02 -5.09 -10.06
C GLY A 13 15.50 -3.96 -9.16
N ALA A 14 15.77 -2.71 -9.57
CA ALA A 14 15.43 -1.51 -8.78
C ALA A 14 13.90 -1.32 -8.57
N PHE A 15 13.08 -1.91 -9.44
CA PHE A 15 11.61 -1.84 -9.41
C PHE A 15 10.95 -3.19 -9.09
N ASN A 16 11.51 -3.96 -8.15
CA ASN A 16 10.84 -5.17 -7.67
C ASN A 16 9.46 -4.82 -7.05
N ILE A 17 8.38 -5.25 -7.68
CA ILE A 17 7.00 -5.08 -7.19
C ILE A 17 6.67 -6.22 -6.22
N SER A 18 6.37 -5.88 -4.98
CA SER A 18 6.04 -6.90 -3.98
C SER A 18 4.57 -7.32 -4.05
N ILE A 19 4.31 -8.47 -4.67
CA ILE A 19 2.98 -9.11 -4.74
C ILE A 19 2.39 -9.40 -3.34
N THR A 20 3.24 -9.61 -2.35
CA THR A 20 2.91 -9.97 -0.98
C THR A 20 2.04 -8.88 -0.33
N TYR A 21 2.26 -7.61 -0.68
CA TYR A 21 1.38 -6.52 -0.27
C TYR A 21 -0.05 -6.70 -0.80
N ALA A 22 -0.20 -7.01 -2.10
CA ALA A 22 -1.51 -7.23 -2.70
C ALA A 22 -2.25 -8.41 -2.04
N VAL A 23 -1.53 -9.48 -1.70
CA VAL A 23 -2.10 -10.65 -0.99
C VAL A 23 -2.65 -10.27 0.39
N PHE A 24 -1.88 -9.51 1.19
CA PHE A 24 -2.35 -9.10 2.52
C PHE A 24 -3.54 -8.13 2.43
N ILE A 25 -3.61 -7.29 1.40
CA ILE A 25 -4.79 -6.48 1.13
C ILE A 25 -5.99 -7.39 0.83
N VAL A 26 -5.83 -8.41 -0.02
CA VAL A 26 -6.88 -9.38 -0.32
C VAL A 26 -7.38 -10.10 0.94
N PHE A 27 -6.50 -10.47 1.87
CA PHE A 27 -6.89 -11.08 3.15
C PHE A 27 -7.79 -10.15 3.98
N GLY A 28 -7.43 -8.87 4.10
CA GLY A 28 -8.25 -7.89 4.80
C GLY A 28 -9.60 -7.62 4.13
N LEU A 29 -9.62 -7.56 2.79
CA LEU A 29 -10.86 -7.40 2.02
C LEU A 29 -11.80 -8.60 2.18
N ALA A 30 -11.25 -9.82 2.17
CA ALA A 30 -12.02 -11.05 2.25
C ALA A 30 -12.57 -11.31 3.66
N LEU A 31 -11.73 -11.14 4.69
CA LEU A 31 -12.05 -11.58 6.05
C LEU A 31 -12.46 -10.44 6.99
N GLY A 32 -12.25 -9.19 6.56
CA GLY A 32 -12.42 -8.01 7.40
C GLY A 32 -11.18 -7.71 8.26
N PRO A 33 -11.21 -6.59 8.99
CA PRO A 33 -10.02 -6.01 9.61
C PRO A 33 -9.37 -6.96 10.64
N TRP A 34 -10.14 -7.46 11.61
CA TRP A 34 -9.61 -8.27 12.70
C TRP A 34 -9.16 -9.67 12.25
N LYS A 35 -10.00 -10.37 11.49
CA LYS A 35 -9.66 -11.72 11.00
C LYS A 35 -8.51 -11.69 9.99
N GLY A 36 -8.47 -10.68 9.13
CA GLY A 36 -7.35 -10.45 8.22
C GLY A 36 -6.04 -10.17 8.97
N ALA A 37 -6.08 -9.33 10.01
CA ALA A 37 -4.93 -9.02 10.85
C ALA A 37 -4.33 -10.28 11.52
N ILE A 38 -5.18 -11.14 12.07
CA ILE A 38 -4.77 -12.41 12.69
C ILE A 38 -4.05 -13.30 11.67
N ILE A 39 -4.59 -13.45 10.46
CA ILE A 39 -3.91 -14.21 9.39
C ILE A 39 -2.58 -13.56 9.00
N GLY A 40 -2.52 -12.22 8.97
CA GLY A 40 -1.28 -11.49 8.75
C GLY A 40 -0.18 -11.88 9.74
N ILE A 41 -0.50 -11.91 11.05
CA ILE A 41 0.42 -12.34 12.11
C ILE A 41 0.86 -13.78 11.88
N LEU A 42 -0.08 -14.69 11.61
CA LEU A 42 0.22 -16.10 11.40
C LEU A 42 1.13 -16.32 10.18
N CYS A 43 0.90 -15.60 9.10
CA CYS A 43 1.74 -15.69 7.91
C CYS A 43 3.18 -15.22 8.18
N ASP A 44 3.36 -14.13 8.93
CA ASP A 44 4.70 -13.64 9.29
C ASP A 44 5.42 -14.61 10.23
N THR A 45 4.77 -15.03 11.31
CA THR A 45 5.33 -15.97 12.27
C THR A 45 5.69 -17.31 11.63
N LEU A 46 4.83 -17.89 10.79
CA LEU A 46 5.15 -19.12 10.07
C LEU A 46 6.34 -18.94 9.13
N ASN A 47 6.44 -17.80 8.44
CA ASN A 47 7.57 -17.53 7.57
C ASN A 47 8.88 -17.50 8.36
N GLN A 48 8.86 -16.97 9.58
CA GLN A 48 10.03 -16.80 10.44
C GLN A 48 10.43 -18.12 11.12
N VAL A 49 9.46 -18.95 11.50
CA VAL A 49 9.72 -20.31 11.99
C VAL A 49 10.40 -21.17 10.93
N ILE A 50 10.01 -21.03 9.65
CA ILE A 50 10.52 -21.85 8.55
C ILE A 50 11.90 -21.38 8.06
N PHE A 51 12.10 -20.07 7.90
CA PHE A 51 13.32 -19.50 7.29
C PHE A 51 14.33 -18.96 8.32
N GLY A 52 14.01 -19.02 9.60
CA GLY A 52 14.90 -18.70 10.71
C GLY A 52 14.49 -17.46 11.50
N ILE A 53 14.48 -17.59 12.83
CA ILE A 53 14.08 -16.54 13.80
C ILE A 53 15.12 -15.42 13.93
N SER A 54 16.33 -15.58 13.35
CA SER A 54 17.49 -14.72 13.62
C SER A 54 17.32 -13.24 13.27
N THR A 55 16.35 -12.90 12.40
CA THR A 55 16.04 -11.52 12.00
C THR A 55 14.61 -11.11 12.35
N TRP A 56 13.96 -11.82 13.27
CA TRP A 56 12.60 -11.48 13.68
C TRP A 56 12.59 -10.15 14.44
N MET A 57 11.68 -9.28 14.04
CA MET A 57 11.55 -7.94 14.63
C MET A 57 10.09 -7.50 14.59
N PRO A 58 9.51 -7.06 15.73
CA PRO A 58 8.10 -6.63 15.80
C PRO A 58 7.73 -5.60 14.74
N GLU A 59 8.65 -4.68 14.44
CA GLU A 59 8.45 -3.61 13.47
C GLU A 59 8.21 -4.14 12.05
N TYR A 60 8.80 -5.28 11.68
CA TYR A 60 8.50 -5.94 10.40
C TYR A 60 7.29 -6.86 10.49
N ALA A 61 7.16 -7.58 11.59
CA ALA A 61 6.05 -8.51 11.83
C ALA A 61 4.69 -7.80 11.85
N LEU A 62 4.65 -6.53 12.23
CA LEU A 62 3.44 -5.70 12.28
C LEU A 62 2.92 -5.31 10.89
N ILE A 63 3.77 -5.30 9.86
CA ILE A 63 3.41 -4.78 8.53
C ILE A 63 2.26 -5.60 7.89
N PRO A 64 2.34 -6.95 7.78
CA PRO A 64 1.23 -7.76 7.27
C PRO A 64 -0.08 -7.54 8.02
N VAL A 65 0.01 -7.39 9.33
CA VAL A 65 -1.12 -7.17 10.25
C VAL A 65 -1.81 -5.85 9.92
N LEU A 66 -1.04 -4.77 9.82
CA LEU A 66 -1.55 -3.45 9.51
C LEU A 66 -2.15 -3.39 8.12
N ILE A 67 -1.53 -3.99 7.12
CA ILE A 67 -2.07 -4.02 5.75
C ILE A 67 -3.44 -4.71 5.73
N ALA A 68 -3.55 -5.90 6.32
CA ALA A 68 -4.81 -6.65 6.34
C ALA A 68 -5.88 -5.95 7.21
N PHE A 69 -5.48 -5.38 8.34
CA PHE A 69 -6.39 -4.59 9.18
C PHE A 69 -6.93 -3.37 8.44
N LEU A 70 -6.04 -2.51 7.93
CA LEU A 70 -6.37 -1.24 7.30
C LEU A 70 -7.17 -1.44 6.02
N SER A 71 -6.86 -2.46 5.21
CA SER A 71 -7.64 -2.77 4.01
C SER A 71 -9.08 -3.15 4.33
N GLY A 72 -9.28 -4.04 5.30
CA GLY A 72 -10.62 -4.39 5.78
C GLY A 72 -11.34 -3.21 6.43
N PHE A 73 -10.63 -2.37 7.18
CA PHE A 73 -11.20 -1.20 7.84
C PHE A 73 -11.63 -0.13 6.84
N PHE A 74 -10.72 0.34 5.99
CA PHE A 74 -11.00 1.42 5.04
C PHE A 74 -12.06 1.03 4.03
N ILE A 75 -12.00 -0.18 3.45
CA ILE A 75 -13.03 -0.57 2.47
C ILE A 75 -14.41 -0.62 3.10
N ASN A 76 -14.54 -1.16 4.32
CA ASN A 76 -15.82 -1.27 5.01
C ASN A 76 -16.35 0.11 5.41
N SER A 77 -15.47 1.01 5.87
CA SER A 77 -15.84 2.37 6.26
C SER A 77 -16.27 3.22 5.04
N LEU A 78 -15.51 3.15 3.95
CA LEU A 78 -15.80 3.91 2.73
C LEU A 78 -17.05 3.40 2.01
N THR A 79 -17.28 2.08 2.00
CA THR A 79 -18.48 1.48 1.35
C THR A 79 -19.77 1.63 2.15
N LYS A 80 -19.69 1.79 3.48
CA LYS A 80 -20.85 2.09 4.33
C LYS A 80 -21.20 3.59 4.35
N SER A 81 -20.26 4.45 3.99
CA SER A 81 -20.46 5.89 3.91
C SER A 81 -21.28 6.26 2.68
N SER A 82 -21.96 7.40 2.71
CA SER A 82 -22.65 7.91 1.52
C SER A 82 -21.64 8.26 0.43
N ASP A 83 -22.01 8.01 -0.84
CA ASP A 83 -21.12 8.18 -1.99
C ASP A 83 -20.44 9.56 -1.99
N LYS A 84 -21.20 10.63 -1.72
CA LYS A 84 -20.69 12.01 -1.66
C LYS A 84 -19.60 12.17 -0.58
N LYS A 85 -19.79 11.60 0.61
CA LYS A 85 -18.81 11.68 1.70
C LYS A 85 -17.52 10.98 1.30
N THR A 86 -17.62 9.82 0.67
CA THR A 86 -16.46 9.03 0.23
C THR A 86 -15.60 9.78 -0.79
N TRP A 87 -16.22 10.43 -1.79
CA TRP A 87 -15.48 11.29 -2.74
C TRP A 87 -14.78 12.46 -2.04
N ILE A 88 -15.49 13.19 -1.16
CA ILE A 88 -14.93 14.33 -0.44
C ILE A 88 -13.73 13.89 0.41
N ILE A 89 -13.88 12.83 1.21
CA ILE A 89 -12.80 12.30 2.05
C ILE A 89 -11.61 11.87 1.20
N GLY A 90 -11.84 11.18 0.08
CA GLY A 90 -10.79 10.76 -0.84
C GLY A 90 -10.00 11.93 -1.43
N PHE A 91 -10.69 12.98 -1.91
CA PHE A 91 -10.01 14.16 -2.45
C PHE A 91 -9.29 15.00 -1.39
N ILE A 92 -9.85 15.13 -0.19
CA ILE A 92 -9.15 15.79 0.94
C ILE A 92 -7.88 15.02 1.28
N PHE A 93 -7.97 13.68 1.37
CA PHE A 93 -6.82 12.83 1.61
C PHE A 93 -5.73 13.02 0.53
N LEU A 94 -6.11 12.98 -0.76
CA LEU A 94 -5.17 13.21 -1.86
C LEU A 94 -4.52 14.60 -1.82
N ALA A 95 -5.29 15.63 -1.47
CA ALA A 95 -4.76 16.99 -1.32
C ALA A 95 -3.73 17.08 -0.20
N ILE A 96 -4.03 16.53 0.99
CA ILE A 96 -3.11 16.49 2.13
C ILE A 96 -1.81 15.76 1.75
N ILE A 97 -1.91 14.59 1.14
CA ILE A 97 -0.74 13.82 0.71
C ILE A 97 0.08 14.57 -0.33
N THR A 98 -0.58 15.24 -1.28
CA THR A 98 0.09 16.05 -2.30
C THR A 98 0.87 17.20 -1.64
N ILE A 99 0.28 17.89 -0.67
CA ILE A 99 0.95 18.98 0.07
C ILE A 99 2.16 18.44 0.83
N ILE A 100 2.01 17.35 1.59
CA ILE A 100 3.12 16.72 2.32
C ILE A 100 4.24 16.34 1.37
N PHE A 101 3.91 15.76 0.22
CA PHE A 101 4.89 15.34 -0.77
C PHE A 101 5.64 16.54 -1.40
N ILE A 102 4.92 17.62 -1.75
CA ILE A 102 5.55 18.86 -2.24
C ILE A 102 6.52 19.44 -1.20
N VAL A 103 6.13 19.46 0.08
CA VAL A 103 6.99 19.94 1.18
C VAL A 103 8.26 19.09 1.31
N ILE A 104 8.13 17.76 1.22
CA ILE A 104 9.28 16.84 1.26
C ILE A 104 10.22 17.11 0.08
N LEU A 105 9.68 17.24 -1.13
CA LEU A 105 10.49 17.50 -2.32
C LEU A 105 11.21 18.84 -2.24
N ALA A 106 10.52 19.89 -1.81
CA ALA A 106 11.11 21.23 -1.66
C ALA A 106 12.30 21.23 -0.69
N ARG A 107 12.25 20.38 0.35
CA ARG A 107 13.32 20.26 1.35
C ARG A 107 14.45 19.33 0.92
N GLU A 108 14.14 18.20 0.28
CA GLU A 108 15.08 17.08 0.09
C GLU A 108 15.54 16.88 -1.38
N TYR A 109 15.23 17.78 -2.31
CA TYR A 109 15.51 17.57 -3.74
C TYR A 109 16.99 17.28 -4.09
N ASN A 110 17.95 17.76 -3.28
CA ASN A 110 19.40 17.62 -3.53
C ASN A 110 20.02 16.33 -2.95
N SER A 111 19.29 15.58 -2.14
CA SER A 111 19.80 14.43 -1.38
C SER A 111 19.38 13.08 -1.97
N LEU A 112 18.72 13.06 -3.13
CA LEU A 112 17.93 11.91 -3.58
C LEU A 112 18.75 10.76 -4.19
N PRO A 113 18.80 9.60 -3.53
CA PRO A 113 19.61 8.47 -3.96
C PRO A 113 18.88 7.51 -4.91
N LEU A 114 19.66 6.81 -5.76
CA LEU A 114 19.13 5.92 -6.81
C LEU A 114 18.57 4.56 -6.34
N SER A 115 18.99 4.02 -5.20
CA SER A 115 18.58 2.68 -4.75
C SER A 115 18.00 2.72 -3.34
N GLU A 116 17.01 1.88 -3.03
CA GLU A 116 16.41 1.76 -1.68
C GLU A 116 17.39 1.20 -0.63
N THR A 117 18.37 0.36 -1.02
CA THR A 117 19.13 -0.48 -0.08
C THR A 117 20.66 -0.27 -0.04
N SER A 118 21.29 0.43 -1.00
CA SER A 118 22.77 0.57 -0.97
C SER A 118 23.24 1.53 0.12
N ILE A 119 24.24 1.12 0.90
CA ILE A 119 24.82 1.88 2.01
C ILE A 119 25.87 2.89 1.52
N LYS A 120 26.44 2.68 0.32
CA LYS A 120 27.44 3.56 -0.32
C LYS A 120 26.89 4.10 -1.63
N ARG A 121 26.19 5.23 -1.57
CA ARG A 121 25.48 5.82 -2.72
C ARG A 121 26.29 6.96 -3.35
N LYS A 122 27.19 6.63 -4.29
CA LYS A 122 27.89 7.64 -5.10
C LYS A 122 27.00 8.25 -6.21
N LYS A 123 25.90 7.59 -6.56
CA LYS A 123 24.98 8.05 -7.62
C LYS A 123 23.70 8.61 -7.01
N LYS A 124 23.44 9.89 -7.26
CA LYS A 124 22.19 10.59 -6.95
C LYS A 124 21.32 10.67 -8.21
N TYR A 125 20.00 10.72 -8.06
CA TYR A 125 19.13 11.09 -9.18
C TYR A 125 19.44 12.53 -9.60
N SER A 126 19.39 12.80 -10.90
CA SER A 126 19.40 14.19 -11.37
C SER A 126 18.13 14.88 -10.89
N LEU A 127 18.21 16.19 -10.63
CA LEU A 127 17.04 17.00 -10.24
C LEU A 127 15.89 16.85 -11.26
N GLN A 128 16.23 16.77 -12.55
CA GLN A 128 15.26 16.57 -13.62
C GLN A 128 14.53 15.22 -13.50
N ALA A 129 15.24 14.14 -13.16
CA ALA A 129 14.62 12.84 -12.95
C ALA A 129 13.67 12.86 -11.74
N VAL A 130 14.09 13.50 -10.64
CA VAL A 130 13.28 13.67 -9.43
C VAL A 130 11.99 14.42 -9.74
N ILE A 131 12.09 15.59 -10.37
CA ILE A 131 10.94 16.43 -10.72
C ILE A 131 10.04 15.68 -11.71
N GLY A 132 10.63 15.03 -12.72
CA GLY A 132 9.89 14.26 -13.72
C GLY A 132 9.06 13.14 -13.12
N ILE A 133 9.67 12.26 -12.31
CA ILE A 133 8.96 11.13 -11.69
C ILE A 133 7.93 11.64 -10.67
N SER A 134 8.27 12.68 -9.90
CA SER A 134 7.37 13.28 -8.90
C SER A 134 6.10 13.82 -9.56
N THR A 135 6.31 14.64 -10.58
CA THR A 135 5.22 15.30 -11.31
C THR A 135 4.37 14.26 -12.02
N PHE A 136 5.00 13.28 -12.65
CA PHE A 136 4.31 12.17 -13.32
C PHE A 136 3.45 11.36 -12.33
N GLY A 137 4.00 10.94 -11.20
CA GLY A 137 3.27 10.10 -10.25
C GLY A 137 2.11 10.83 -9.55
N ILE A 138 2.30 12.09 -9.15
CA ILE A 138 1.21 12.93 -8.59
C ILE A 138 0.15 13.20 -9.66
N SER A 139 0.57 13.64 -10.86
CA SER A 139 -0.39 13.97 -11.93
C SER A 139 -1.19 12.75 -12.33
N LEU A 140 -0.57 11.58 -12.46
CA LEU A 140 -1.25 10.31 -12.74
C LEU A 140 -2.30 9.99 -11.67
N THR A 141 -1.96 10.17 -10.39
CA THR A 141 -2.89 9.97 -9.26
C THR A 141 -4.13 10.87 -9.38
N TRP A 142 -3.92 12.15 -9.66
CA TRP A 142 -5.01 13.12 -9.82
C TRP A 142 -5.84 12.87 -11.08
N ILE A 143 -5.18 12.59 -12.21
CA ILE A 143 -5.85 12.26 -13.48
C ILE A 143 -6.75 11.05 -13.30
N LEU A 144 -6.25 9.96 -12.71
CA LEU A 144 -7.07 8.76 -12.45
C LEU A 144 -8.27 9.07 -11.53
N SER A 145 -8.05 9.83 -10.47
CA SER A 145 -9.11 10.22 -9.53
C SER A 145 -10.20 11.07 -10.19
N ILE A 146 -9.80 12.02 -11.04
CA ILE A 146 -10.72 12.87 -11.81
C ILE A 146 -11.46 12.06 -12.88
N ILE A 147 -10.77 11.11 -13.55
CA ILE A 147 -11.41 10.19 -14.51
C ILE A 147 -12.49 9.37 -13.81
N PHE A 148 -12.20 8.78 -12.65
CA PHE A 148 -13.18 7.99 -11.91
C PHE A 148 -14.38 8.84 -11.46
N LEU A 149 -14.14 10.06 -10.97
CA LEU A 149 -15.22 10.99 -10.61
C LEU A 149 -16.07 11.37 -11.83
N THR A 150 -15.42 11.66 -12.96
CA THR A 150 -16.09 12.05 -14.20
C THR A 150 -16.97 10.92 -14.72
N LEU A 151 -16.45 9.68 -14.74
CA LEU A 151 -17.23 8.49 -15.10
C LEU A 151 -18.41 8.30 -14.16
N TYR A 152 -18.22 8.48 -12.85
CA TYR A 152 -19.28 8.36 -11.84
C TYR A 152 -20.41 9.40 -12.03
N ILE A 153 -20.08 10.65 -12.35
CA ILE A 153 -21.06 11.74 -12.51
C ILE A 153 -21.75 11.67 -13.88
N LYS A 154 -21.01 11.46 -14.96
CA LYS A 154 -21.53 11.56 -16.33
C LYS A 154 -22.26 10.31 -16.80
N THR A 155 -21.93 9.13 -16.27
CA THR A 155 -22.56 7.89 -16.74
C THR A 155 -23.97 7.72 -16.17
N LYS A 156 -24.92 7.32 -17.02
CA LYS A 156 -26.27 6.90 -16.57
C LYS A 156 -26.31 5.42 -16.19
N SER A 157 -25.31 4.63 -16.58
CA SER A 157 -25.26 3.21 -16.28
C SER A 157 -24.92 2.97 -14.80
N ILE A 158 -25.83 2.33 -14.07
CA ILE A 158 -25.63 1.96 -12.66
C ILE A 158 -24.38 1.09 -12.50
N LYS A 159 -24.14 0.17 -13.44
CA LYS A 159 -22.98 -0.72 -13.44
C LYS A 159 -21.66 0.06 -13.51
N THR A 160 -21.57 1.00 -14.45
CA THR A 160 -20.37 1.83 -14.63
C THR A 160 -20.17 2.75 -13.43
N LYS A 161 -21.24 3.37 -12.94
CA LYS A 161 -21.21 4.24 -11.76
C LYS A 161 -20.68 3.51 -10.52
N TYR A 162 -21.21 2.32 -10.24
CA TYR A 162 -20.74 1.48 -9.13
C TYR A 162 -19.30 1.03 -9.32
N SER A 163 -18.91 0.67 -10.55
CA SER A 163 -17.53 0.24 -10.85
C SER A 163 -16.52 1.37 -10.65
N SER A 164 -16.83 2.59 -11.09
CA SER A 164 -15.98 3.77 -10.89
C SER A 164 -15.87 4.15 -9.42
N TYR A 165 -16.97 4.10 -8.68
CA TYR A 165 -16.98 4.31 -7.23
C TYR A 165 -16.13 3.26 -6.49
N LEU A 166 -16.29 1.98 -6.84
CA LEU A 166 -15.52 0.89 -6.25
C LEU A 166 -14.02 1.01 -6.58
N LEU A 167 -13.67 1.32 -7.83
CA LEU A 167 -12.29 1.58 -8.24
C LEU A 167 -11.66 2.70 -7.43
N PHE A 168 -12.37 3.81 -7.26
CA PHE A 168 -11.90 4.93 -6.45
C PHE A 168 -11.69 4.53 -4.98
N ASN A 169 -12.62 3.76 -4.39
CA ASN A 169 -12.49 3.29 -3.01
C ASN A 169 -11.29 2.38 -2.82
N ILE A 170 -11.07 1.44 -3.74
CA ILE A 170 -9.90 0.56 -3.73
C ILE A 170 -8.64 1.39 -3.89
N PHE A 171 -8.62 2.33 -4.84
CA PHE A 171 -7.49 3.22 -5.10
C PHE A 171 -7.08 4.00 -3.85
N ILE A 172 -8.03 4.69 -3.20
CA ILE A 172 -7.76 5.45 -1.97
C ILE A 172 -7.33 4.53 -0.83
N THR A 173 -7.93 3.35 -0.70
CA THR A 173 -7.56 2.36 0.33
C THR A 173 -6.11 1.89 0.14
N VAL A 174 -5.75 1.50 -1.08
CA VAL A 174 -4.39 1.05 -1.44
C VAL A 174 -3.39 2.17 -1.20
N PHE A 175 -3.71 3.39 -1.64
CA PHE A 175 -2.87 4.57 -1.43
C PHE A 175 -2.62 4.79 0.07
N ALA A 176 -3.68 4.85 0.88
CA ALA A 176 -3.57 5.08 2.33
C ALA A 176 -2.72 4.02 3.03
N ILE A 177 -2.92 2.75 2.69
CA ILE A 177 -2.12 1.64 3.24
C ILE A 177 -0.64 1.82 2.90
N ILE A 178 -0.32 2.15 1.66
CA ILE A 178 1.07 2.32 1.20
C ILE A 178 1.73 3.52 1.87
N VAL A 179 1.02 4.63 2.02
CA VAL A 179 1.52 5.79 2.77
C VAL A 179 1.87 5.39 4.20
N ILE A 180 0.95 4.76 4.93
CA ILE A 180 1.14 4.42 6.34
C ILE A 180 2.26 3.38 6.49
N THR A 181 2.19 2.29 5.73
CA THR A 181 3.04 1.10 5.96
C THR A 181 4.38 1.17 5.23
N ARG A 182 4.47 1.85 4.09
CA ARG A 182 5.73 1.94 3.32
C ARG A 182 6.38 3.30 3.45
N TRP A 183 5.64 4.40 3.36
CA TRP A 183 6.27 5.72 3.38
C TRP A 183 6.66 6.10 4.80
N LEU A 184 5.74 5.93 5.76
CA LEU A 184 6.00 6.29 7.14
C LEU A 184 6.73 5.17 7.89
N TRP A 185 6.15 3.97 7.91
CA TRP A 185 6.68 2.88 8.74
C TRP A 185 7.93 2.20 8.16
N GLY A 186 8.04 2.09 6.83
CA GLY A 186 9.13 1.39 6.15
C GLY A 186 10.54 1.90 6.53
N PRO A 187 10.83 3.20 6.37
CA PRO A 187 12.12 3.79 6.75
C PRO A 187 12.44 3.59 8.23
N PHE A 188 11.44 3.75 9.11
CA PHE A 188 11.59 3.52 10.55
C PHE A 188 11.99 2.08 10.85
N ALA A 189 11.28 1.10 10.29
CA ALA A 189 11.59 -0.32 10.47
C ALA A 189 12.98 -0.69 9.93
N TYR A 190 13.37 -0.14 8.78
CA TYR A 190 14.66 -0.44 8.17
C TYR A 190 15.84 0.13 8.97
N ILE A 191 15.73 1.36 9.47
CA ILE A 191 16.77 1.98 10.32
C ILE A 191 16.97 1.17 11.60
N ASN A 192 15.88 0.76 12.26
CA ASN A 192 15.97 -0.08 13.47
C ASN A 192 16.59 -1.44 13.19
N TYR A 193 16.24 -2.07 12.07
CA TYR A 193 16.81 -3.36 11.70
C TYR A 193 18.32 -3.27 11.44
N HIS A 194 18.75 -2.23 10.73
CA HIS A 194 20.16 -2.01 10.47
C HIS A 194 20.93 -1.74 11.78
N ASN A 195 20.38 -0.92 12.67
CA ASN A 195 21.02 -0.62 13.95
C ASN A 195 21.07 -1.87 14.86
N ARG A 196 20.02 -2.70 14.87
CA ARG A 196 19.93 -3.90 15.72
C ARG A 196 20.78 -5.07 15.23
N PHE A 197 20.73 -5.38 13.93
CA PHE A 197 21.30 -6.61 13.38
C PHE A 197 22.53 -6.41 12.49
N ARG A 198 22.88 -5.16 12.14
CA ARG A 198 24.03 -4.84 11.30
C ARG A 198 25.02 -3.88 11.98
N SER A 199 24.92 -3.76 13.30
CA SER A 199 25.80 -2.90 14.12
C SER A 199 25.85 -1.44 13.62
N GLY A 200 24.74 -0.96 13.04
CA GLY A 200 24.61 0.40 12.57
C GLY A 200 24.37 1.40 13.71
N THR A 201 24.74 2.65 13.47
CA THR A 201 24.46 3.78 14.37
C THR A 201 23.72 4.90 13.64
N TRP A 202 22.80 4.52 12.73
CA TRP A 202 22.07 5.48 11.91
C TRP A 202 21.07 6.25 12.74
N LYS A 203 21.13 7.58 12.63
CA LYS A 203 20.18 8.49 13.28
C LYS A 203 18.99 8.76 12.37
N TYR A 204 17.80 8.89 12.96
CA TYR A 204 16.57 9.10 12.21
C TYR A 204 16.55 10.41 11.40
N ASN A 205 17.03 11.50 11.98
CA ASN A 205 17.07 12.82 11.34
C ASN A 205 17.81 12.82 9.99
N GLU A 206 18.85 12.00 9.86
CA GLU A 206 19.69 11.91 8.67
C GLU A 206 19.16 10.88 7.68
N TYR A 207 18.75 9.70 8.16
CA TYR A 207 18.51 8.54 7.30
C TYR A 207 17.02 8.30 6.98
N TYR A 208 16.09 8.89 7.72
CA TYR A 208 14.66 8.62 7.50
C TYR A 208 14.19 9.09 6.12
N PHE A 209 14.39 10.37 5.79
CA PHE A 209 14.02 10.90 4.47
C PHE A 209 14.82 10.25 3.34
N PHE A 210 16.09 9.90 3.61
CA PHE A 210 16.97 9.21 2.67
C PHE A 210 16.43 7.84 2.21
N PHE A 211 15.75 7.09 3.08
CA PHE A 211 15.08 5.84 2.71
C PHE A 211 13.64 6.07 2.24
N MET A 212 12.92 7.04 2.83
CA MET A 212 11.54 7.31 2.50
C MET A 212 11.36 7.73 1.04
N VAL A 213 12.19 8.64 0.54
CA VAL A 213 11.93 9.25 -0.77
C VAL A 213 11.99 8.24 -1.93
N PRO A 214 13.01 7.38 -2.06
CA PRO A 214 13.01 6.32 -3.07
C PRO A 214 11.78 5.40 -2.98
N ILE A 215 11.35 5.07 -1.77
CA ILE A 215 10.16 4.23 -1.54
C ILE A 215 8.91 4.92 -2.07
N ILE A 216 8.75 6.23 -1.85
CA ILE A 216 7.63 7.01 -2.38
C ILE A 216 7.59 6.91 -3.91
N PHE A 217 8.73 7.16 -4.57
CA PHE A 217 8.82 7.14 -6.03
C PHE A 217 8.41 5.80 -6.64
N LYS A 218 8.94 4.70 -6.09
CA LYS A 218 8.57 3.37 -6.52
C LYS A 218 7.08 3.08 -6.28
N SER A 219 6.57 3.50 -5.12
CA SER A 219 5.18 3.30 -4.72
C SER A 219 4.18 4.00 -5.65
N LEU A 220 4.51 5.15 -6.23
CA LEU A 220 3.62 5.86 -7.16
C LEU A 220 3.30 5.03 -8.42
N ILE A 221 4.21 4.14 -8.83
CA ILE A 221 3.99 3.19 -9.93
C ILE A 221 3.24 1.95 -9.43
N GLU A 222 3.54 1.48 -8.22
CA GLU A 222 2.91 0.29 -7.65
C GLU A 222 1.42 0.49 -7.31
N ILE A 223 1.01 1.69 -6.87
CA ILE A 223 -0.38 1.98 -6.44
C ILE A 223 -1.40 1.67 -7.55
N PRO A 224 -1.25 2.19 -8.80
CA PRO A 224 -2.15 1.83 -9.90
C PRO A 224 -2.19 0.32 -10.18
N ILE A 225 -1.04 -0.35 -10.12
CA ILE A 225 -0.91 -1.79 -10.40
C ILE A 225 -1.68 -2.60 -9.34
N TYR A 226 -1.46 -2.32 -8.06
CA TYR A 226 -2.20 -2.98 -6.98
C TYR A 226 -3.69 -2.67 -7.05
N THR A 227 -4.07 -1.43 -7.35
CA THR A 227 -5.48 -1.05 -7.50
C THR A 227 -6.16 -1.88 -8.58
N PHE A 228 -5.51 -2.04 -9.74
CA PHE A 228 -6.03 -2.87 -10.83
C PHE A 228 -6.16 -4.33 -10.43
N LEU A 229 -5.10 -4.92 -9.87
CA LEU A 229 -5.10 -6.32 -9.40
C LEU A 229 -6.23 -6.59 -8.40
N ILE A 230 -6.36 -5.71 -7.40
CA ILE A 230 -7.39 -5.85 -6.37
C ILE A 230 -8.78 -5.69 -6.97
N PHE A 231 -8.98 -4.71 -7.87
CA PHE A 231 -10.26 -4.52 -8.53
C PHE A 231 -10.68 -5.75 -9.36
N SER A 232 -9.75 -6.37 -10.08
CA SER A 232 -10.01 -7.59 -10.84
C SER A 232 -10.42 -8.77 -9.96
N ILE A 233 -9.84 -8.89 -8.76
CA ILE A 233 -10.12 -9.99 -7.83
C ILE A 233 -11.35 -9.70 -6.94
N TYR A 234 -11.72 -8.43 -6.76
CA TYR A 234 -12.80 -8.01 -5.85
C TYR A 234 -14.15 -8.71 -6.07
N PRO A 235 -14.64 -8.95 -7.32
CA PRO A 235 -15.86 -9.69 -7.54
C PRO A 235 -15.83 -11.11 -6.95
N ILE A 236 -14.69 -11.79 -7.06
CA ILE A 236 -14.48 -13.14 -6.51
C ILE A 236 -14.56 -13.09 -4.98
N ILE A 237 -13.88 -12.10 -4.37
CA ILE A 237 -13.92 -11.88 -2.91
C ILE A 237 -15.36 -11.68 -2.44
N ARG A 238 -16.14 -10.87 -3.16
CA ARG A 238 -17.54 -10.60 -2.82
C ARG A 238 -18.41 -11.85 -2.89
N ILE A 239 -18.22 -12.70 -3.91
CA ILE A 239 -18.92 -13.99 -4.03
C ILE A 239 -18.61 -14.89 -2.84
N ILE A 240 -17.32 -15.03 -2.49
CA ILE A 240 -16.88 -15.86 -1.36
C ILE A 240 -17.49 -15.35 -0.05
N LYS A 241 -17.41 -14.04 0.21
CA LYS A 241 -17.96 -13.42 1.43
C LYS A 241 -19.47 -13.62 1.55
N ASN A 242 -20.20 -13.49 0.45
CA ASN A 242 -21.64 -13.72 0.43
C ASN A 242 -22.00 -15.19 0.74
N LYS A 243 -21.26 -16.16 0.18
CA LYS A 243 -21.44 -17.59 0.49
C LYS A 243 -21.17 -17.89 1.96
N ILE A 244 -20.06 -17.38 2.52
CA ILE A 244 -19.71 -17.59 3.93
C ILE A 244 -20.79 -17.02 4.85
N ASN A 245 -21.24 -15.79 4.60
CA ASN A 245 -22.28 -15.15 5.41
C ASN A 245 -23.62 -15.89 5.33
N TYR A 246 -23.98 -16.40 4.15
CA TYR A 246 -25.19 -17.20 3.98
C TYR A 246 -25.13 -18.50 4.82
N THR A 247 -24.02 -19.23 4.74
CA THR A 247 -23.83 -20.46 5.52
C THR A 247 -23.80 -20.20 7.03
N SER A 248 -23.12 -19.14 7.47
CA SER A 248 -23.06 -18.78 8.90
C SER A 248 -24.42 -18.41 9.48
N LYS A 249 -25.26 -17.68 8.72
CA LYS A 249 -26.63 -17.37 9.16
C LYS A 249 -27.52 -18.60 9.20
N LYS A 250 -27.30 -19.56 8.29
CA LYS A 250 -28.03 -20.83 8.30
C LYS A 250 -27.69 -21.63 9.56
N ILE A 251 -26.43 -21.68 9.98
CA ILE A 251 -25.99 -22.40 11.19
C ILE A 251 -26.56 -21.76 12.46
N SER A 252 -26.69 -20.44 12.55
CA SER A 252 -27.23 -19.77 13.75
C SER A 252 -28.75 -19.90 13.94
N VAL A 253 -29.46 -20.49 12.97
CA VAL A 253 -30.92 -20.70 13.01
C VAL A 253 -31.28 -22.14 13.41
N TYR A 254 -30.29 -23.05 13.43
CA TYR A 254 -30.41 -24.38 14.01
C TYR A 254 -29.77 -24.40 15.40
#